data_AF-A0A0V1LYV8-F1
#
_entry.id   AF-A0A0V1LYV8-F1
#
_cell.length_a   1.000
_cell.length_b   1.000
_cell.length_c   1.000
_cell.angle_alpha   90.00
_cell.angle_beta   90.00
_cell.angle_gamma   90.00
#
_symmetry.space_group_name_H-M   'P 1'
#
loop_
_entity.id
_entity.type
_entity.pdbx_description
1 polymer ?
#
loop_
_entity_poly.entity_id
_entity_poly.type
_entity_poly.pdbx_seq_one_letter_code
_entity_poly.pdbx_strand_id
1 'polypeptide(L)'
;MYRHRAKRYPKLPSHRRYLQIPVPFRTTKSGDDFLLWQSATRHILVFATGYNIRLLAAMRTWGMDGTFKVVPQWYQQLFTIHAFVAGKLVPAVYCLCTGKDIGTY
;
A
#
# COMPACT_ATOMS: atom_id res chain seq x y z
N MET A 1 -5.85 -20.31 -8.80
CA MET A 1 -6.45 -19.03 -8.34
C MET A 1 -5.69 -17.78 -8.80
N TYR A 2 -4.36 -17.69 -8.62
CA TYR A 2 -3.56 -16.48 -8.94
C TYR A 2 -3.52 -16.12 -10.45
N ARG A 3 -3.31 -17.12 -11.33
CA ARG A 3 -3.26 -16.92 -12.80
C ARG A 3 -4.57 -16.37 -13.41
N HIS A 4 -5.72 -16.69 -12.83
CA HIS A 4 -7.02 -16.21 -13.32
C HIS A 4 -7.23 -14.72 -13.01
N ARG A 5 -6.69 -14.25 -11.88
CA ARG A 5 -6.72 -12.83 -11.48
C ARG A 5 -5.76 -11.99 -12.33
N ALA A 6 -4.60 -12.53 -12.70
CA ALA A 6 -3.63 -11.83 -13.53
C ALA A 6 -4.19 -11.34 -14.87
N LYS A 7 -5.17 -12.05 -15.46
CA LYS A 7 -5.85 -11.63 -16.71
C LYS A 7 -6.70 -10.36 -16.56
N ARG A 8 -7.12 -10.02 -15.34
CA ARG A 8 -8.03 -8.89 -15.05
C ARG A 8 -7.28 -7.58 -14.78
N TYR A 9 -5.97 -7.65 -14.54
CA TYR A 9 -5.15 -6.50 -14.22
C TYR A 9 -4.34 -6.08 -15.45
N PRO A 10 -4.09 -4.77 -15.64
CA PRO A 10 -3.18 -4.31 -16.66
C PRO A 10 -1.82 -4.99 -16.54
N LYS A 11 -1.20 -5.30 -17.67
CA LYS A 11 0.19 -5.74 -17.66
C LYS A 11 1.05 -4.64 -17.06
N LEU A 12 2.02 -5.03 -16.24
CA LEU A 12 3.02 -4.10 -15.75
C LEU A 12 3.81 -3.54 -16.96
N PRO A 13 4.16 -2.24 -16.96
CA PRO A 13 5.06 -1.69 -17.98
C PRO A 13 6.40 -2.43 -18.05
N SER A 14 7.26 -2.11 -19.02
CA SER A 14 8.61 -2.72 -19.09
C SER A 14 9.54 -2.28 -17.96
N HIS A 15 9.33 -1.09 -17.40
CA HIS A 15 10.12 -0.54 -16.31
C HIS A 15 9.22 0.17 -15.29
N ARG A 16 9.52 0.00 -13.99
CA ARG A 16 8.80 0.64 -12.87
C ARG A 16 8.63 2.16 -12.96
N ARG A 17 9.53 2.88 -13.65
CA ARG A 17 9.47 4.35 -13.80
C ARG A 17 8.27 4.82 -14.63
N TYR A 18 7.75 3.91 -15.46
CA TYR A 18 6.57 4.15 -16.29
C TYR A 18 5.29 3.63 -15.62
N LEU A 19 5.35 3.18 -14.36
CA LEU A 19 4.17 2.72 -13.64
C LEU A 19 3.23 3.89 -13.38
N GLN A 20 2.10 3.87 -14.08
CA GLN A 20 0.95 4.72 -13.83
C GLN A 20 -0.12 3.88 -13.12
N ILE A 21 -0.56 4.30 -11.94
CA ILE A 21 -1.60 3.59 -11.20
C ILE A 21 -2.97 3.92 -11.82
N PRO A 22 -3.70 2.92 -12.36
CA PRO A 22 -5.05 3.13 -12.89
C PRO A 22 -5.98 3.79 -11.87
N VAL A 23 -6.88 4.67 -12.33
CA VAL A 23 -7.87 5.35 -11.47
C VAL A 23 -8.61 4.38 -10.53
N PRO A 24 -9.08 3.19 -10.98
CA PRO A 24 -9.78 2.26 -10.09
C PRO A 24 -8.94 1.70 -8.93
N PHE A 25 -7.62 1.86 -8.94
CA PHE A 25 -6.73 1.48 -7.83
C PHE A 25 -6.24 2.69 -7.03
N ARG A 26 -6.59 3.91 -7.47
CA ARG A 26 -6.31 5.15 -6.75
C ARG A 26 -7.44 5.55 -5.81
N THR A 27 -8.63 4.96 -5.96
CA THR A 27 -9.80 5.26 -5.14
C THR A 27 -10.35 4.01 -4.44
N THR A 28 -11.03 4.22 -3.32
CA THR A 28 -11.81 3.18 -2.65
C THR A 28 -13.07 2.85 -3.44
N LYS A 29 -13.78 1.79 -3.05
CA LYS A 29 -15.09 1.47 -3.64
C LYS A 29 -16.15 2.55 -3.38
N SER A 30 -16.00 3.34 -2.32
CA SER A 30 -16.85 4.51 -2.01
C SER A 30 -16.45 5.77 -2.77
N GLY A 31 -15.36 5.73 -3.54
CA GLY A 31 -14.89 6.86 -4.35
C GLY A 31 -13.90 7.78 -3.65
N ASP A 32 -13.47 7.45 -2.42
CA ASP A 32 -12.47 8.24 -1.70
C ASP A 32 -11.08 8.05 -2.29
N ASP A 33 -10.26 9.10 -2.29
CA ASP A 33 -8.85 8.98 -2.63
C ASP A 33 -8.14 8.00 -1.69
N PHE A 34 -7.37 7.10 -2.29
CA PHE A 34 -6.69 6.01 -1.60
C PHE A 34 -5.20 5.95 -1.92
N LEU A 35 -4.76 6.28 -3.14
CA LEU A 35 -3.34 6.47 -3.41
C LEU A 35 -2.90 7.81 -2.81
N LEU A 36 -2.31 7.76 -1.62
CA LEU A 36 -1.92 8.95 -0.87
C LEU A 36 -0.62 9.56 -1.40
N TRP A 37 0.37 8.73 -1.71
CA TRP A 37 1.68 9.21 -2.13
C TRP A 37 2.42 8.19 -3.01
N GLN A 38 3.24 8.70 -3.93
CA GLN A 38 4.13 7.92 -4.78
C GLN A 38 5.51 8.59 -4.83
N SER A 39 6.54 7.85 -4.43
CA SER A 39 7.92 8.31 -4.52
C SER A 39 8.41 8.28 -5.96
N ALA A 40 8.92 9.41 -6.46
CA ALA A 40 9.56 9.46 -7.77
C ALA A 40 10.90 8.69 -7.83
N THR A 41 11.64 8.66 -6.72
CA THR A 41 13.02 8.13 -6.67
C THR A 41 13.09 6.71 -6.13
N ARG A 42 12.41 6.45 -4.99
CA ARG A 42 12.40 5.13 -4.35
C ARG A 42 11.27 4.24 -4.87
N HIS A 43 10.36 4.77 -5.69
CA HIS A 43 9.21 4.07 -6.24
C HIS A 43 8.35 3.37 -5.17
N ILE A 44 8.28 3.95 -3.96
CA ILE A 44 7.38 3.51 -2.90
C ILE A 44 5.99 4.04 -3.21
N LEU A 45 4.97 3.19 -3.08
CA LEU A 45 3.56 3.60 -3.13
C LEU A 45 2.98 3.54 -1.72
N VAL A 46 2.29 4.59 -1.31
CA VAL A 46 1.59 4.67 -0.03
C VAL A 46 0.11 4.85 -0.30
N PHE A 47 -0.69 3.96 0.28
CA PHE A 47 -2.13 3.97 0.19
C PHE A 47 -2.76 4.19 1.56
N ALA A 48 -3.62 5.20 1.66
CA ALA A 48 -4.45 5.50 2.79
C ALA A 48 -5.50 6.54 2.37
N THR A 49 -6.66 6.50 3.03
CA THR A 49 -7.64 7.59 2.92
C THR A 49 -7.33 8.69 3.93
N GLY A 50 -7.89 9.89 3.75
CA GLY A 50 -7.84 10.93 4.77
C GLY A 50 -8.45 10.50 6.11
N TYR A 51 -9.47 9.64 6.09
CA TYR A 51 -10.02 9.05 7.30
C TYR A 51 -9.02 8.15 8.02
N ASN A 52 -8.30 7.29 7.28
CA ASN A 52 -7.29 6.40 7.86
C ASN A 52 -6.18 7.18 8.57
N ILE A 53 -5.74 8.30 7.98
CA ILE A 53 -4.73 9.18 8.59
C ILE A 53 -5.26 9.83 9.87
N ARG A 54 -6.49 10.35 9.86
CA ARG A 54 -7.13 10.91 11.07
C ARG A 54 -7.32 9.85 12.15
N LEU A 55 -7.67 8.62 11.76
CA LEU A 55 -7.81 7.50 12.67
C LEU A 55 -6.49 7.20 13.37
N LEU A 56 -5.39 7.06 12.61
CA LEU A 56 -4.06 6.87 13.20
C LEU A 56 -3.68 8.02 14.12
N ALA A 57 -3.88 9.27 13.70
CA ALA A 57 -3.58 10.46 14.51
C ALA A 57 -4.35 10.49 15.86
N ALA A 58 -5.56 9.90 15.90
CA ALA A 58 -6.35 9.80 17.12
C ALA A 58 -5.98 8.60 18.01
N MET A 59 -5.21 7.62 17.52
CA MET A 59 -4.85 6.43 18.28
C MET A 59 -3.56 6.63 19.07
N ARG A 60 -3.54 6.18 20.33
CA ARG A 60 -2.33 6.17 21.18
C ARG A 60 -1.35 5.06 20.82
N THR A 61 -1.85 3.94 20.32
CA THR A 61 -1.05 2.75 20.03
C THR A 61 -1.27 2.31 18.60
N TRP A 62 -0.16 2.13 17.88
CA TRP A 62 -0.15 1.62 16.51
C TRP A 62 0.52 0.25 16.46
N GLY A 63 0.14 -0.55 15.46
CA GLY A 63 0.80 -1.80 15.12
C GLY A 63 1.40 -1.72 13.72
N MET A 64 2.54 -2.35 13.49
CA MET A 64 3.19 -2.36 12.18
C MET A 64 3.52 -3.80 11.80
N ASP A 65 3.34 -4.15 10.52
CA ASP A 65 3.71 -5.45 9.98
C ASP A 65 4.34 -5.30 8.59
N GLY A 66 5.20 -6.26 8.22
CA GLY A 66 5.90 -6.29 6.95
C GLY A 66 5.89 -7.70 6.37
N THR A 67 5.23 -7.87 5.22
CA THR A 67 5.18 -9.16 4.53
C THR A 67 5.95 -9.11 3.20
N PHE A 68 6.82 -10.08 2.97
CA PHE A 68 7.68 -10.14 1.78
C PHE A 68 7.18 -11.10 0.69
N LYS A 69 6.26 -12.00 1.04
CA LYS A 69 5.91 -13.17 0.19
C LYS A 69 4.83 -12.89 -0.86
N VAL A 70 4.08 -11.79 -0.74
CA VAL A 70 2.90 -11.52 -1.60
C VAL A 70 2.91 -10.07 -2.08
N VAL A 71 3.81 -9.76 -3.01
CA VAL A 71 3.93 -8.43 -3.61
C VAL A 71 4.05 -8.50 -5.14
N PRO A 72 3.61 -7.48 -5.89
CA PRO A 72 3.80 -7.44 -7.34
C PRO A 72 5.28 -7.49 -7.72
N GLN A 73 5.59 -7.90 -8.96
CA GLN A 73 6.94 -8.18 -9.50
C GLN A 73 8.03 -7.12 -9.21
N TRP A 74 7.66 -5.87 -8.89
CA TRP A 74 8.59 -4.77 -8.66
C TRP A 74 8.79 -4.37 -7.20
N TYR A 75 7.97 -4.91 -6.33
CA TYR A 75 8.00 -4.63 -4.92
C TYR A 75 8.57 -5.83 -4.19
N GLN A 76 9.23 -5.57 -3.08
CA GLN A 76 9.87 -6.59 -2.26
C GLN A 76 9.15 -6.76 -0.93
N GLN A 77 8.36 -5.77 -0.52
CA GLN A 77 7.65 -5.77 0.75
C GLN A 77 6.34 -5.00 0.67
N LEU A 78 5.30 -5.58 1.28
CA LEU A 78 4.09 -4.89 1.69
C LEU A 78 4.23 -4.58 3.18
N PHE A 79 4.37 -3.30 3.51
CA PHE A 79 4.40 -2.81 4.88
C PHE A 79 3.05 -2.18 5.24
N THR A 80 2.55 -2.44 6.43
CA THR A 80 1.23 -1.95 6.86
C THR A 80 1.30 -1.32 8.25
N ILE A 81 0.57 -0.22 8.42
CA ILE A 81 0.38 0.46 9.70
C ILE A 81 -1.07 0.29 10.11
N HIS A 82 -1.28 -0.12 11.37
CA HIS A 82 -2.56 -0.49 11.93
C HIS A 82 -2.93 0.42 13.09
N ALA A 83 -4.18 0.86 13.10
CA ALA A 83 -4.81 1.49 14.25
C ALA A 83 -5.34 0.41 15.20
N PHE A 84 -5.16 0.58 16.51
CA PHE A 84 -5.79 -0.28 17.51
C PHE A 84 -7.15 0.29 17.93
N VAL A 85 -8.22 -0.26 17.37
CA VAL A 85 -9.60 0.24 17.55
C VAL A 85 -10.45 -0.86 18.16
N ALA A 86 -11.12 -0.56 19.29
CA ALA A 86 -12.04 -1.48 19.97
C ALA A 86 -11.45 -2.90 20.17
N GLY A 87 -10.19 -2.99 20.60
CA GLY A 87 -9.51 -4.25 20.87
C GLY A 87 -8.96 -4.97 19.63
N LYS A 88 -9.01 -4.34 18.44
CA LYS A 88 -8.59 -4.96 17.18
C LYS A 88 -7.58 -4.11 16.43
N LEU A 89 -6.64 -4.76 15.75
CA LEU A 89 -5.75 -4.11 14.79
C LEU A 89 -6.46 -3.98 13.44
N VAL A 90 -6.63 -2.73 12.99
CA VAL A 90 -7.25 -2.40 11.70
C VAL A 90 -6.20 -1.75 10.82
N PRO A 91 -5.85 -2.32 9.65
CA PRO A 91 -4.89 -1.69 8.76
C PRO A 91 -5.43 -0.36 8.23
N ALA A 92 -4.61 0.69 8.34
CA ALA A 92 -4.96 2.05 7.95
C ALA A 92 -4.07 2.55 6.80
N VAL A 93 -2.80 2.14 6.77
CA VAL A 93 -1.84 2.53 5.73
C VAL A 93 -1.20 1.29 5.14
N TYR A 94 -1.03 1.28 3.81
CA TYR A 94 -0.33 0.25 3.08
C TYR A 94 0.80 0.86 2.25
N CYS A 95 2.00 0.31 2.39
CA CYS A 95 3.19 0.75 1.67
C CYS A 95 3.71 -0.40 0.82
N LEU A 96 3.81 -0.20 -0.50
CA LEU A 96 4.52 -1.10 -1.40
C LEU A 96 5.95 -0.57 -1.57
N CYS A 97 6.92 -1.29 -1.03
CA CYS A 97 8.32 -0.89 -0.98
C CYS A 97 9.17 -1.71 -1.98
N THR A 98 10.14 -1.06 -2.65
CA THR A 98 11.01 -1.73 -3.63
C THR A 98 12.30 -2.30 -3.05
N GLY A 99 12.58 -2.06 -1.77
CA GLY A 99 13.75 -2.56 -1.05
C GLY A 99 13.33 -3.24 0.26
N LYS A 100 14.28 -3.95 0.89
CA LYS A 100 14.13 -4.58 2.22
C LYS A 100 14.85 -3.78 3.31
N ASP A 101 15.22 -2.54 2.99
CA ASP A 101 16.30 -1.83 3.65
C ASP A 101 15.91 -1.52 5.10
N ILE A 102 16.73 -2.00 6.05
CA ILE A 102 16.50 -1.89 7.50
C ILE A 102 16.39 -0.42 7.95
N GLY A 103 17.00 0.53 7.23
CA GLY A 103 16.87 1.98 7.51
C GLY A 103 15.50 2.60 7.21
N THR A 104 14.52 1.78 6.85
CA THR A 104 13.11 2.17 6.62
C THR A 104 12.16 1.64 7.71
N TYR A 105 12.70 0.93 8.71
CA TYR A 105 11.98 0.47 9.91
C TYR A 105 12.28 1.37 11.11
#